data_AF-A0A9X9A238-F1
#
_entry.id   AF-A0A9X9A238-F1
#
_cell.length_a   1.000
_cell.length_b   1.000
_cell.length_c   1.000
_cell.angle_alpha   90.00
_cell.angle_beta   90.00
_cell.angle_gamma   90.00
#
_symmetry.space_group_name_H-M   'P 1'
#
loop_
_entity.id
_entity.type
_entity.pdbx_description
1 polymer ?
#
loop_
_entity_poly.entity_id
_entity_poly.type
_entity_poly.pdbx_seq_one_letter_code
_entity_poly.pdbx_strand_id
1 'polypeptide(L)' 'GVTGISGSGKSLLLKMKLARETSLADTHAMIIDPEGEFVKITKRLGGINLNISPESNIIINPCAIAVTELQITDK' A
#
# COMPACT_ATOMS: atom_id res chain seq x y z
N GLY A 1 -15.39 7.20 -5.47
CA GLY A 1 -14.47 7.96 -4.59
C GLY A 1 -15.14 8.14 -3.24
N VAL A 2 -14.35 8.22 -2.16
CA VAL A 2 -14.85 8.43 -0.79
C VAL A 2 -14.37 9.80 -0.34
N THR A 3 -15.29 10.68 0.06
CA THR A 3 -14.97 12.04 0.54
C THR A 3 -15.50 12.23 1.95
N GLY A 4 -14.92 13.16 2.71
CA GLY A 4 -15.32 13.43 4.10
C GLY A 4 -14.24 14.16 4.90
N ILE A 5 -14.63 14.73 6.04
CA ILE A 5 -13.72 15.45 6.94
C ILE A 5 -12.79 14.50 7.71
N SER A 6 -11.71 15.01 8.31
CA SER A 6 -10.89 14.19 9.21
C SER A 6 -11.74 13.59 10.33
N GLY A 7 -11.50 12.34 10.70
CA GLY A 7 -12.31 11.61 11.69
C GLY A 7 -13.64 11.02 11.18
N SER A 8 -14.06 11.27 9.93
CA SER A 8 -15.32 10.72 9.38
C SER A 8 -15.30 9.22 9.04
N GLY A 9 -14.21 8.51 9.37
CA GLY A 9 -14.12 7.06 9.13
C GLY A 9 -13.68 6.65 7.72
N LYS A 10 -13.19 7.58 6.89
CA LYS A 10 -12.70 7.29 5.52
C LYS A 10 -11.69 6.14 5.48
N SER A 11 -10.65 6.22 6.32
CA SER A 11 -9.58 5.22 6.37
C SER A 11 -10.08 3.86 6.84
N LEU A 12 -11.01 3.83 7.79
CA LEU A 12 -11.64 2.59 8.24
C LEU A 12 -12.41 1.92 7.10
N LEU A 13 -13.22 2.69 6.37
CA LEU A 13 -13.96 2.19 5.22
C LEU A 13 -13.03 1.64 4.13
N LEU A 14 -11.95 2.36 3.80
CA LEU A 14 -10.96 1.92 2.81
C LEU A 14 -10.22 0.65 3.24
N LYS A 15 -9.86 0.51 4.53
CA LYS A 15 -9.26 -0.71 5.09
C LYS A 15 -10.19 -1.92 4.96
N MET A 16 -11.48 -1.73 5.26
CA MET A 16 -12.47 -2.81 5.12
C MET A 16 -12.69 -3.18 3.66
N LYS A 17 -12.72 -2.21 2.75
CA LYS A 17 -12.80 -2.45 1.31
C LYS A 17 -11.59 -3.26 0.82
N LEU A 18 -10.38 -2.81 1.14
CA LEU A 18 -9.13 -3.49 0.82
C LEU A 18 -9.16 -4.94 1.28
N ALA A 19 -9.42 -5.19 2.57
CA ALA A 19 -9.39 -6.53 3.12
C ALA A 19 -10.41 -7.47 2.46
N ARG A 20 -11.58 -6.96 2.09
CA ARG A 20 -12.61 -7.76 1.40
C ARG A 20 -12.18 -8.08 -0.03
N GLU A 21 -11.67 -7.10 -0.76
CA GLU A 21 -11.26 -7.26 -2.16
C GLU A 21 -10.06 -8.22 -2.28
N THR A 22 -9.01 -8.00 -1.48
CA THR A 22 -7.81 -8.84 -1.54
C THR A 22 -8.06 -10.27 -1.03
N SER A 23 -8.92 -10.45 -0.02
CA SER A 23 -9.12 -11.78 0.59
C SER A 23 -10.22 -12.60 -0.09
N LEU A 24 -11.24 -11.96 -0.66
CA LEU A 24 -12.43 -12.66 -1.17
C LEU A 24 -12.56 -12.63 -2.69
N ALA A 25 -12.01 -11.59 -3.35
CA ALA A 25 -12.17 -11.39 -4.78
C ALA A 25 -10.91 -11.70 -5.60
N ASP A 26 -9.85 -12.18 -4.94
CA ASP A 26 -8.53 -12.47 -5.55
C ASP A 26 -7.98 -11.29 -6.39
N THR A 27 -8.25 -10.07 -5.90
CA THR A 27 -7.81 -8.85 -6.58
C THR A 27 -6.55 -8.28 -5.95
N HIS A 28 -5.64 -7.80 -6.79
CA HIS A 28 -4.46 -7.08 -6.34
C HIS A 28 -4.81 -5.60 -6.10
N ALA A 29 -4.35 -5.08 -4.95
CA ALA A 29 -4.58 -3.70 -4.57
C ALA A 29 -3.25 -3.00 -4.26
N MET A 30 -3.13 -1.74 -4.69
CA MET A 30 -2.00 -0.86 -4.41
C MET A 30 -2.51 0.41 -3.75
N ILE A 31 -1.84 0.86 -2.69
CA ILE A 31 -2.24 2.03 -1.91
C ILE A 31 -1.04 2.97 -1.79
N ILE A 32 -1.28 4.26 -2.06
CA ILE A 32 -0.36 5.34 -1.73
C ILE A 32 -0.74 5.83 -0.33
N ASP A 33 0.13 5.58 0.65
CA ASP A 33 -0.12 5.80 2.08
C ASP A 33 0.90 6.79 2.68
N PRO A 34 0.71 8.10 2.50
CA PRO A 34 1.63 9.10 3.04
C PRO A 34 1.58 9.20 4.57
N GLU A 35 0.50 8.74 5.21
CA GLU A 35 0.29 8.81 6.67
C GLU A 35 0.65 7.51 7.40
N GLY A 36 0.96 6.44 6.67
CA GLY A 36 1.30 5.13 7.23
C GLY A 36 0.13 4.40 7.88
N GLU A 37 -1.11 4.79 7.60
CA GLU A 37 -2.30 4.23 8.24
C GLU A 37 -2.59 2.79 7.81
N PHE A 38 -2.10 2.36 6.64
CA PHE A 38 -2.38 1.07 6.02
C PHE A 38 -1.26 0.05 6.22
N VAL A 39 -0.08 0.46 6.69
CA VAL A 39 1.09 -0.42 6.92
C VAL A 39 0.73 -1.72 7.65
N LYS A 40 -0.05 -1.62 8.73
CA LYS A 40 -0.46 -2.77 9.56
C LYS A 40 -1.39 -3.73 8.81
N ILE A 41 -2.35 -3.21 8.06
CA ILE A 41 -3.33 -4.05 7.35
C ILE A 41 -2.67 -4.74 6.15
N THR A 42 -1.79 -4.04 5.43
CA THR A 42 -0.99 -4.60 4.34
C THR A 42 -0.18 -5.80 4.82
N LYS A 43 0.55 -5.65 5.95
CA LYS A 43 1.31 -6.76 6.55
C LYS A 43 0.40 -7.92 6.98
N ARG A 44 -0.79 -7.62 7.52
CA ARG A 44 -1.75 -8.66 7.97
C ARG A 44 -2.35 -9.45 6.80
N LEU A 45 -2.52 -8.81 5.64
CA LEU A 45 -3.03 -9.44 4.42
C LEU A 45 -1.93 -10.13 3.59
N GLY A 46 -0.69 -10.20 4.10
CA GLY A 46 0.44 -10.79 3.38
C GLY A 46 0.97 -9.93 2.22
N GLY A 47 0.58 -8.64 2.17
CA GLY A 47 1.08 -7.69 1.19
C GLY A 47 2.43 -7.09 1.59
N ILE A 48 2.99 -6.31 0.68
CA ILE A 48 4.31 -5.68 0.81
C ILE A 48 4.13 -4.18 1.10
N ASN A 49 4.89 -3.66 2.06
CA ASN A 49 4.97 -2.21 2.31
C ASN A 49 6.25 -1.65 1.67
N LEU A 50 6.10 -0.87 0.60
CA LEU A 50 7.21 -0.18 -0.04
C LEU A 50 7.40 1.19 0.61
N ASN A 51 8.37 1.32 1.51
CA ASN A 51 8.72 2.63 2.07
C ASN A 51 9.53 3.44 1.06
N ILE A 52 8.98 4.56 0.60
CA ILE A 52 9.63 5.48 -0.35
C ILE A 52 10.03 6.73 0.43
N SER A 53 11.30 6.81 0.81
CA SER A 53 11.89 8.00 1.44
C SER A 53 13.35 8.16 0.98
N PRO A 54 13.96 9.34 1.15
CA PRO A 54 15.37 9.55 0.81
C PRO A 54 16.34 8.59 1.51
N GLU A 55 15.96 8.08 2.69
CA GLU A 55 16.75 7.16 3.50
C GLU A 55 16.44 5.68 3.20
N SER A 56 15.44 5.41 2.35
CA SER A 56 15.06 4.05 1.98
C SER A 56 16.04 3.45 0.97
N ASN A 57 16.27 2.15 1.08
CA ASN A 57 17.04 1.40 0.07
C ASN A 57 16.24 1.14 -1.21
N ILE A 58 14.94 1.46 -1.23
CA ILE A 58 14.05 1.26 -2.37
C ILE A 58 13.95 2.56 -3.15
N ILE A 59 14.54 2.59 -4.35
CA ILE A 59 14.53 3.74 -5.25
C ILE A 59 13.74 3.37 -6.51
N ILE A 60 12.69 4.14 -6.81
CA ILE A 60 11.91 3.96 -8.03
C ILE A 60 12.52 4.83 -9.13
N ASN A 61 12.90 4.22 -10.25
CA ASN A 61 13.33 4.95 -11.44
C ASN A 61 12.10 5.24 -12.33
N PRO A 62 11.62 6.50 -12.43
CA PRO A 62 10.46 6.84 -13.25
C PRO A 62 10.74 6.69 -14.76
N CYS A 63 12.01 6.64 -15.18
CA CYS A 63 12.43 6.44 -16.58
C CYS A 63 12.69 4.96 -16.91
N ALA A 64 12.42 4.03 -15.99
CA ALA A 64 12.56 2.62 -16.27
C ALA A 64 11.48 2.17 -17.27
N ILE A 65 11.92 1.62 -18.41
CA ILE A 65 11.03 1.10 -19.46
C ILE A 65 10.76 -0.40 -19.26
N ALA A 66 11.70 -1.10 -18.62
CA ALA A 66 11.59 -2.52 -18.29
C ALA A 66 11.24 -2.70 -16.81
N VAL A 67 10.54 -3.79 -16.51
CA VAL A 67 10.29 -4.22 -15.13
C VAL A 67 11.63 -4.62 -14.51
N THR A 68 12.01 -3.93 -13.43
CA THR A 68 13.18 -4.29 -12.63
C THR A 68 12.73 -5.22 -11.51
N GLU A 69 13.30 -6.42 -11.46
CA GLU A 69 13.16 -7.29 -10.28
C GLU A 69 14.02 -6.73 -9.15
N LEU A 70 13.39 -6.00 -8.23
CA LEU A 70 14.02 -5.62 -6.97
C LEU A 70 13.75 -6.72 -5.94
N GLN A 71 14.81 -7.19 -5.27
CA GLN A 71 14.63 -8.05 -4.10
C GLN A 71 14.02 -7.22 -2.97
N ILE A 72 12.75 -7.49 -2.68
CA ILE A 72 12.03 -6.84 -1.60
C ILE A 72 12.39 -7.59 -0.31
N THR A 73 13.46 -7.13 0.35
CA THR A 73 13.88 -7.67 1.64
C THR A 73 13.29 -6.81 2.74
N ASP A 74 12.32 -7.36 3.49
CA ASP A 74 11.89 -6.79 4.76
C ASP A 74 13.06 -6.86 5.76
N LYS A 75 13.69 -5.73 6.07
CA LYS A 75 14.53 -5.60 7.27
C LYS A 75 13.70 -5.11 8.44
#